data_AF-A0A1C7HNT3-F1
#
_entry.id   AF-A0A1C7HNT3-F1
#
_cell.length_a   1.000
_cell.length_b   1.000
_cell.length_c   1.000
_cell.angle_alpha   90.00
_cell.angle_beta   90.00
_cell.angle_gamma   90.00
#
_symmetry.space_group_name_H-M   'P 1'
#
loop_
_entity.id
_entity.type
_entity.pdbx_description
1 polymer ?
#
loop_
_entity_poly.entity_id
_entity_poly.type
_entity_poly.pdbx_seq_one_letter_code
_entity_poly.pdbx_strand_id
1 'polypeptide(L)'
;MITIERTSVMNFENAIRGARNPMNSWNRMDSFYDEQGNFIMGPNDLNLAQRLARAGSDHRKFIRQIFVSVDFTAPLYWWKEYDTYKVATVANSTSTMHKIASKPFTLDDFSHERMNTQAQEALAHTVSVLEDLRKDYLETKDKETWYSMIQLLPSSYHQMRTCTLNYETLMNIYYARRNHKLDEWHTVCDWIASLPYAKELILAVEEK
;
A
#
# COMPACT_ATOMS: atom_id res chain seq x y z
N MET A 1 7.85 -2.15 11.95
CA MET A 1 7.03 -3.09 11.14
C MET A 1 6.04 -2.26 10.32
N ILE A 2 5.68 -2.67 9.09
CA ILE A 2 4.68 -1.94 8.28
C ILE A 2 3.26 -2.17 8.82
N THR A 3 2.46 -1.12 8.87
CA THR A 3 1.03 -1.19 9.24
C THR A 3 0.17 -0.92 8.01
N ILE A 4 -0.88 -1.73 7.82
CA ILE A 4 -1.79 -1.66 6.66
C ILE A 4 -3.21 -1.54 7.19
N GLU A 5 -3.88 -0.43 6.89
CA GLU A 5 -5.19 -0.10 7.46
C GLU A 5 -6.14 0.50 6.41
N ARG A 6 -7.42 0.61 6.78
CA ARG A 6 -8.46 1.29 5.99
C ARG A 6 -8.51 0.86 4.51
N THR A 7 -8.31 -0.44 4.26
CA THR A 7 -8.39 -0.99 2.91
C THR A 7 -9.82 -0.95 2.38
N SER A 8 -9.99 -0.45 1.16
CA SER A 8 -11.24 -0.46 0.42
C SER A 8 -10.98 -0.93 -1.01
N VAL A 9 -11.74 -1.93 -1.46
CA VAL A 9 -11.73 -2.41 -2.84
C VAL A 9 -13.04 -2.05 -3.51
N MET A 10 -12.97 -1.45 -4.68
CA MET A 10 -14.08 -0.79 -5.33
C MET A 10 -14.21 -1.21 -6.80
N ASN A 11 -15.41 -0.98 -7.35
CA ASN A 11 -15.69 -0.99 -8.79
C ASN A 11 -15.66 -2.36 -9.48
N PHE A 12 -15.85 -3.47 -8.74
CA PHE A 12 -15.96 -4.81 -9.32
C PHE A 12 -17.08 -4.93 -10.36
N GLU A 13 -18.26 -4.39 -10.07
CA GLU A 13 -19.43 -4.48 -10.94
C GLU A 13 -19.18 -3.85 -12.32
N ASN A 14 -18.65 -2.62 -12.36
CA ASN A 14 -18.35 -1.97 -13.63
C ASN A 14 -17.20 -2.66 -14.37
N ALA A 15 -16.20 -3.17 -13.64
CA ALA A 15 -15.10 -3.92 -14.24
C ALA A 15 -15.61 -5.17 -14.98
N ILE A 16 -16.46 -5.98 -14.32
CA ILE A 16 -16.99 -7.21 -14.94
C ILE A 16 -18.02 -6.90 -16.04
N ARG A 17 -18.89 -5.90 -15.83
CA ARG A 17 -19.84 -5.42 -16.84
C ARG A 17 -19.10 -4.97 -18.11
N GLY A 18 -17.99 -4.25 -17.94
CA GLY A 18 -17.13 -3.81 -19.03
C GLY A 18 -16.50 -4.97 -19.81
N ALA A 19 -16.10 -6.04 -19.14
CA ALA A 19 -15.58 -7.25 -19.77
C ALA A 19 -16.60 -7.96 -20.68
N ARG A 20 -17.90 -7.77 -20.42
CA ARG A 20 -19.00 -8.37 -21.20
C ARG A 20 -19.45 -7.57 -22.43
N ASN A 21 -19.00 -6.31 -22.56
CA ASN A 21 -19.43 -5.41 -23.64
C ASN A 21 -19.23 -5.99 -25.05
N PRO A 22 -18.07 -6.58 -25.43
CA PRO A 22 -17.87 -7.03 -26.81
C PRO A 22 -18.80 -8.16 -27.25
N MET A 23 -19.29 -8.97 -26.31
CA MET A 23 -20.19 -10.08 -26.60
C MET A 23 -21.67 -9.74 -26.42
N ASN A 24 -22.00 -8.48 -26.06
CA ASN A 24 -23.35 -8.06 -25.66
C ASN A 24 -24.02 -9.01 -24.65
N SER A 25 -23.21 -9.61 -23.77
CA SER A 25 -23.60 -10.76 -22.93
C SER A 25 -24.03 -10.36 -21.51
N TRP A 26 -24.59 -9.15 -21.37
CA TRP A 26 -25.02 -8.60 -20.07
C TRP A 26 -26.08 -9.47 -19.39
N ASN A 27 -26.91 -10.17 -20.17
CA ASN A 27 -27.90 -11.12 -19.67
C ASN A 27 -27.31 -12.35 -18.96
N ARG A 28 -25.98 -12.56 -19.05
CA ARG A 28 -25.26 -13.64 -18.35
C ARG A 28 -24.57 -13.17 -17.07
N MET A 29 -24.72 -11.88 -16.71
CA MET A 29 -24.22 -11.35 -15.45
C MET A 29 -25.07 -11.92 -14.31
N ASP A 30 -24.40 -12.46 -13.30
CA ASP A 30 -25.02 -13.11 -12.14
C ASP A 30 -24.42 -12.64 -10.80
N SER A 31 -23.54 -11.63 -10.83
CA SER A 31 -23.07 -10.93 -9.64
C SER A 31 -24.14 -10.00 -9.07
N PHE A 32 -24.10 -9.82 -7.76
CA PHE A 32 -25.07 -9.01 -7.01
C PHE A 32 -24.41 -8.38 -5.77
N TYR A 33 -25.12 -7.47 -5.10
CA TYR A 33 -24.72 -6.99 -3.77
C TYR A 33 -25.54 -7.71 -2.71
N ASP A 34 -24.87 -8.18 -1.66
CA ASP A 34 -25.56 -8.74 -0.49
C ASP A 34 -26.27 -7.66 0.35
N GLU A 35 -26.96 -8.07 1.41
CA GLU A 35 -27.70 -7.17 2.30
C GLU A 35 -26.78 -6.16 3.03
N GLN A 36 -25.49 -6.46 3.13
CA GLN A 36 -24.47 -5.63 3.74
C GLN A 36 -23.79 -4.70 2.73
N GLY A 37 -24.16 -4.78 1.45
CA GLY A 37 -23.60 -3.97 0.37
C GLY A 37 -22.26 -4.48 -0.16
N ASN A 38 -21.86 -5.71 0.16
CA ASN A 38 -20.66 -6.32 -0.41
C ASN A 38 -20.95 -6.86 -1.81
N PHE A 39 -20.00 -6.67 -2.73
CA PHE A 39 -20.11 -7.23 -4.07
C PHE A 39 -19.79 -8.74 -4.06
N ILE A 40 -20.78 -9.54 -4.43
CA ILE A 40 -20.67 -10.99 -4.58
C ILE A 40 -20.59 -11.33 -6.07
N MET A 41 -19.46 -11.87 -6.50
CA MET A 41 -19.23 -12.28 -7.88
C MET A 41 -19.94 -13.61 -8.12
N GLY A 42 -20.92 -13.60 -9.01
CA GLY A 42 -21.69 -14.79 -9.36
C GLY A 42 -20.82 -15.83 -10.09
N PRO A 43 -21.23 -17.12 -10.12
CA PRO A 43 -20.44 -18.18 -10.73
C PRO A 43 -20.05 -17.94 -12.20
N ASN A 44 -20.95 -17.39 -13.02
CA ASN A 44 -20.68 -17.11 -14.43
C ASN A 44 -19.70 -15.95 -14.58
N ASP A 45 -19.87 -14.90 -13.79
CA ASP A 45 -18.96 -13.75 -13.73
C ASP A 45 -17.57 -14.14 -13.25
N LEU A 46 -17.48 -14.96 -12.19
CA LEU A 46 -16.21 -15.43 -11.64
C LEU A 46 -15.46 -16.31 -12.64
N ASN A 47 -16.17 -17.22 -13.33
CA ASN A 47 -15.56 -18.06 -14.36
C ASN A 47 -14.99 -17.21 -15.51
N LEU A 48 -15.73 -16.19 -15.97
CA LEU A 48 -15.24 -15.26 -16.99
C LEU A 48 -14.01 -14.49 -16.48
N ALA A 49 -14.09 -13.94 -15.27
CA ALA A 49 -13.02 -13.15 -14.67
C ALA A 49 -11.72 -13.95 -14.54
N GLN A 50 -11.79 -15.19 -14.04
CA GLN A 50 -10.66 -16.11 -13.93
C GLN A 50 -10.02 -16.42 -15.28
N ARG A 51 -10.83 -16.75 -16.29
CA ARG A 51 -10.34 -17.03 -17.65
C ARG A 51 -9.59 -15.84 -18.23
N LEU A 52 -10.14 -14.64 -18.08
CA LEU A 52 -9.51 -13.41 -18.56
C LEU A 52 -8.22 -13.12 -17.80
N ALA A 53 -8.22 -13.24 -16.46
CA ALA A 53 -7.04 -13.03 -15.61
C ALA A 53 -5.86 -13.93 -16.01
N ARG A 54 -6.13 -15.22 -16.30
CA ARG A 54 -5.14 -16.22 -16.71
C ARG A 54 -4.67 -16.07 -18.17
N ALA A 55 -5.50 -15.50 -19.04
CA ALA A 55 -5.19 -15.36 -20.47
C ALA A 55 -4.06 -14.34 -20.77
N GLY A 56 -3.67 -13.52 -19.79
CA GLY A 56 -2.56 -12.57 -19.91
C GLY A 56 -3.00 -11.10 -19.91
N SER A 57 -2.01 -10.19 -19.94
CA SER A 57 -2.23 -8.76 -19.69
C SER A 57 -3.25 -8.11 -20.67
N ASP A 58 -3.24 -8.50 -21.94
CA ASP A 58 -4.14 -7.95 -22.97
C ASP A 58 -5.61 -8.35 -22.77
N HIS A 59 -5.83 -9.48 -22.10
CA HIS A 59 -7.15 -10.06 -21.84
C HIS A 59 -7.72 -9.63 -20.49
N ARG A 60 -6.86 -9.44 -19.47
CA ARG A 60 -7.28 -9.10 -18.11
C ARG A 60 -7.42 -7.61 -17.82
N LYS A 61 -7.40 -6.74 -18.84
CA LYS A 61 -7.55 -5.27 -18.70
C LYS A 61 -8.71 -4.82 -17.80
N PHE A 62 -9.73 -5.64 -17.58
CA PHE A 62 -10.81 -5.36 -16.62
C PHE A 62 -10.31 -5.20 -15.18
N ILE A 63 -9.28 -5.94 -14.74
CA ILE A 63 -8.75 -5.83 -13.37
C ILE A 63 -8.06 -4.49 -13.11
N ARG A 64 -7.64 -3.78 -14.18
CA ARG A 64 -7.12 -2.40 -14.09
C ARG A 64 -8.19 -1.41 -13.63
N GLN A 65 -9.46 -1.79 -13.71
CA GLN A 65 -10.60 -0.98 -13.26
C GLN A 65 -11.09 -1.35 -11.85
N ILE A 66 -10.49 -2.34 -11.19
CA ILE A 66 -10.77 -2.69 -9.80
C ILE A 66 -9.83 -1.86 -8.94
N PHE A 67 -10.37 -0.82 -8.30
CA PHE A 67 -9.58 0.15 -7.55
C PHE A 67 -9.39 -0.28 -6.11
N VAL A 68 -8.22 0.01 -5.55
CA VAL A 68 -7.88 -0.21 -4.15
C VAL A 68 -7.43 1.10 -3.55
N SER A 69 -8.01 1.47 -2.42
CA SER A 69 -7.52 2.53 -1.55
C SER A 69 -7.09 1.92 -0.22
N VAL A 70 -5.94 2.32 0.30
CA VAL A 70 -5.36 1.75 1.52
C VAL A 70 -4.45 2.76 2.21
N ASP A 71 -4.40 2.72 3.53
CA ASP A 71 -3.41 3.46 4.32
C ASP A 71 -2.23 2.56 4.65
N PHE A 72 -1.04 2.96 4.22
CA PHE A 72 0.21 2.32 4.61
C PHE A 72 0.97 3.22 5.58
N THR A 73 1.36 2.70 6.74
CA THR A 73 2.34 3.31 7.64
C THR A 73 3.63 2.51 7.54
N ALA A 74 4.63 3.09 6.88
CA ALA A 74 5.85 2.37 6.51
C ALA A 74 7.10 3.25 6.68
N PRO A 75 8.29 2.65 6.88
CA PRO A 75 9.55 3.38 6.95
C PRO A 75 9.91 4.05 5.61
N LEU A 76 10.63 5.17 5.64
CA LEU A 76 11.04 5.90 4.43
C LEU A 76 11.84 5.05 3.45
N TYR A 77 12.66 4.11 3.93
CA TYR A 77 13.41 3.22 3.03
C TYR A 77 12.47 2.32 2.22
N TRP A 78 11.35 1.88 2.77
CA TRP A 78 10.35 1.10 2.04
C TRP A 78 9.62 1.97 1.02
N TRP A 79 9.28 3.22 1.39
CA TRP A 79 8.66 4.18 0.48
C TRP A 79 9.50 4.44 -0.77
N LYS A 80 10.84 4.44 -0.66
CA LYS A 80 11.74 4.56 -1.83
C LYS A 80 11.55 3.42 -2.82
N GLU A 81 11.29 2.21 -2.33
CA GLU A 81 11.03 1.05 -3.20
C GLU A 81 9.61 1.07 -3.76
N TYR A 82 8.62 1.42 -2.94
CA TYR A 82 7.22 1.60 -3.37
C TYR A 82 7.11 2.62 -4.50
N ASP A 83 7.90 3.68 -4.43
CA ASP A 83 7.98 4.75 -5.43
C ASP A 83 8.38 4.26 -6.84
N THR A 84 8.86 3.02 -7.00
CA THR A 84 9.09 2.39 -8.30
C THR A 84 7.78 2.20 -9.10
N TYR A 85 6.63 2.08 -8.42
CA TYR A 85 5.33 1.80 -9.03
C TYR A 85 4.51 3.06 -9.39
N LYS A 86 5.12 4.26 -9.29
CA LYS A 86 4.49 5.58 -9.45
C LYS A 86 3.57 5.77 -10.65
N VAL A 87 3.87 5.15 -11.80
CA VAL A 87 3.04 5.27 -13.01
C VAL A 87 1.63 4.72 -12.79
N ALA A 88 1.46 3.77 -11.87
CA ALA A 88 0.21 3.07 -11.63
C ALA A 88 -0.27 3.16 -10.17
N THR A 89 0.32 4.08 -9.39
CA THR A 89 -0.05 4.33 -7.99
C THR A 89 -0.12 5.83 -7.74
N VAL A 90 -1.11 6.27 -6.98
CA VAL A 90 -1.17 7.62 -6.41
C VAL A 90 -0.99 7.50 -4.90
N ALA A 91 -0.15 8.34 -4.30
CA ALA A 91 -0.02 8.41 -2.84
C ALA A 91 -0.22 9.86 -2.39
N ASN A 92 -0.92 10.04 -1.28
CA ASN A 92 -1.06 11.35 -0.63
C ASN A 92 -0.75 11.25 0.87
N SER A 93 -0.19 12.34 1.41
CA SER A 93 0.02 12.53 2.83
C SER A 93 0.20 14.02 3.10
N THR A 94 -0.01 14.42 4.36
CA THR A 94 0.46 15.74 4.77
C THR A 94 1.99 15.75 4.74
N SER A 95 2.58 16.85 4.28
CA SER A 95 4.02 16.96 4.14
C SER A 95 4.72 16.97 5.50
N THR A 96 5.75 16.14 5.63
CA THR A 96 6.65 16.09 6.80
C THR A 96 7.22 17.48 7.11
N MET A 97 7.56 18.24 6.05
CA MET A 97 8.02 19.63 6.12
C MET A 97 7.02 20.62 6.74
N HIS A 98 5.79 20.19 7.04
CA HIS A 98 4.78 21.03 7.69
C HIS A 98 4.32 20.47 9.04
N LYS A 99 4.66 19.22 9.36
CA LYS A 99 4.09 18.50 10.51
C LYS A 99 5.10 17.76 11.38
N ILE A 100 6.39 17.77 11.04
CA ILE A 100 7.42 17.02 11.78
C ILE A 100 7.45 17.36 13.29
N ALA A 101 7.17 18.61 13.69
CA ALA A 101 7.10 19.00 15.10
C ALA A 101 5.73 18.82 15.78
N SER A 102 4.73 18.28 15.09
CA SER A 102 3.34 18.24 15.57
C SER A 102 3.08 17.24 16.70
N LYS A 103 3.96 16.24 16.87
CA LYS A 103 3.90 15.27 17.97
C LYS A 103 5.32 14.96 18.47
N PRO A 104 5.48 14.43 19.70
CA PRO A 104 6.77 13.98 20.20
C PRO A 104 7.40 12.89 19.33
N PHE A 105 8.73 12.91 19.25
CA PHE A 105 9.50 11.80 18.67
C PHE A 105 9.66 10.69 19.70
N THR A 106 9.36 9.46 19.29
CA THR A 106 9.49 8.26 20.11
C THR A 106 10.15 7.13 19.32
N LEU A 107 10.70 6.12 19.99
CA LEU A 107 11.30 4.97 19.30
C LEU A 107 10.29 4.23 18.42
N ASP A 108 9.02 4.19 18.82
CA ASP A 108 7.92 3.55 18.08
C ASP A 108 7.65 4.21 16.71
N ASP A 109 8.19 5.41 16.48
CA ASP A 109 8.11 6.09 15.19
C ASP A 109 9.12 5.55 14.16
N PHE A 110 9.94 4.57 14.52
CA PHE A 110 11.03 4.06 13.69
C PHE A 110 11.02 2.54 13.62
N SER A 111 11.37 1.98 12.46
CA SER A 111 11.75 0.56 12.39
C SER A 111 13.09 0.35 13.10
N HIS A 112 13.12 -0.53 14.11
CA HIS A 112 14.32 -0.82 14.92
C HIS A 112 14.42 -2.29 15.38
N GLU A 113 13.50 -3.15 14.97
CA GLU A 113 13.32 -4.53 15.45
C GLU A 113 14.44 -5.48 15.00
N ARG A 114 15.11 -5.13 13.90
CA ARG A 114 16.22 -5.91 13.32
C ARG A 114 17.60 -5.30 13.60
N MET A 115 17.67 -4.22 14.37
CA MET A 115 18.93 -3.56 14.72
C MET A 115 19.68 -4.36 15.78
N ASN A 116 21.02 -4.39 15.68
CA ASN A 116 21.87 -4.85 16.78
C ASN A 116 21.95 -3.79 17.89
N THR A 117 22.53 -4.15 19.04
CA THR A 117 22.62 -3.27 20.21
C THR A 117 23.25 -1.91 19.91
N GLN A 118 24.37 -1.89 19.17
CA GLN A 118 25.05 -0.64 18.81
C GLN A 118 24.14 0.30 17.99
N ALA A 119 23.41 -0.24 17.01
CA ALA A 119 22.48 0.54 16.20
C ALA A 119 21.26 1.02 17.00
N GLN A 120 20.76 0.22 17.94
CA GLN A 120 19.67 0.60 18.84
C GLN A 120 20.06 1.77 19.75
N GLU A 121 21.26 1.73 20.34
CA GLU A 121 21.80 2.82 21.18
C GLU A 121 21.94 4.13 20.37
N ALA A 122 22.49 4.04 19.16
CA ALA A 122 22.64 5.19 18.28
C ALA A 122 21.27 5.79 17.87
N LEU A 123 20.29 4.94 17.57
CA LEU A 123 18.93 5.38 17.26
C LEU A 123 18.29 6.06 18.47
N ALA A 124 18.39 5.46 19.67
CA ALA A 124 17.82 6.03 20.89
C ALA A 124 18.38 7.42 21.20
N HIS A 125 19.71 7.60 21.05
CA HIS A 125 20.33 8.91 21.17
C HIS A 125 19.81 9.89 20.11
N THR A 126 19.70 9.47 18.86
CA THR A 126 19.17 10.29 17.76
C THR A 126 17.73 10.74 18.03
N VAL A 127 16.87 9.84 18.52
CA VAL A 127 15.48 10.15 18.88
C VAL A 127 15.42 11.17 20.03
N SER A 128 16.28 11.03 21.04
CA SER A 128 16.37 12.03 22.12
C SER A 128 16.73 13.42 21.58
N VAL A 129 17.75 13.49 20.71
CA VAL A 129 18.17 14.76 20.09
C VAL A 129 17.06 15.36 19.24
N LEU A 130 16.34 14.55 18.45
CA LEU A 130 15.20 15.01 17.66
C LEU A 130 14.09 15.60 18.54
N GLU A 131 13.80 14.99 19.69
CA GLU A 131 12.79 15.49 20.62
C GLU A 131 13.22 16.80 21.33
N ASP A 132 14.50 16.93 21.68
CA ASP A 132 15.02 18.16 22.26
C ASP A 132 14.97 19.32 21.24
N LEU A 133 15.39 19.07 19.99
CA LEU A 133 15.24 20.03 18.89
C LEU A 133 13.77 20.39 18.65
N ARG A 134 12.85 19.43 18.77
CA ARG A 134 11.41 19.69 18.62
C ARG A 134 10.90 20.64 19.69
N LYS A 135 11.28 20.44 20.96
CA LYS A 135 10.89 21.31 22.08
C LYS A 135 11.46 22.71 21.89
N ASP A 136 12.75 22.82 21.57
CA ASP A 136 13.39 24.11 21.29
C ASP A 136 12.66 24.85 20.16
N TYR A 137 12.41 24.18 19.02
CA TYR A 137 11.66 24.77 17.92
C TYR A 137 10.25 25.21 18.32
N LEU A 138 9.58 24.47 19.20
CA LEU A 138 8.24 24.85 19.66
C LEU A 138 8.24 26.18 20.42
N GLU A 139 9.33 26.49 21.13
CA GLU A 139 9.53 27.71 21.89
C GLU A 139 10.09 28.85 21.02
N THR A 140 11.14 28.58 20.23
CA THR A 140 11.91 29.59 19.52
C THR A 140 11.40 29.89 18.11
N LYS A 141 10.75 28.90 17.47
CA LYS A 141 10.43 28.89 16.02
C LYS A 141 11.65 29.08 15.12
N ASP A 142 12.84 28.76 15.61
CA ASP A 142 14.07 28.92 14.87
C ASP A 142 14.15 28.02 13.63
N LYS A 143 14.60 28.59 12.51
CA LYS A 143 14.66 27.87 11.23
C LYS A 143 15.80 26.86 11.19
N GLU A 144 16.93 27.13 11.84
CA GLU A 144 18.07 26.22 11.85
C GLU A 144 17.75 24.93 12.62
N THR A 145 17.08 25.08 13.76
CA THR A 145 16.54 23.98 14.58
C THR A 145 15.53 23.15 13.78
N TRP A 146 14.66 23.81 13.01
CA TRP A 146 13.73 23.13 12.10
C TRP A 146 14.44 22.28 11.04
N TYR A 147 15.45 22.84 10.36
CA TYR A 147 16.21 22.11 9.36
C TYR A 147 17.02 20.97 9.97
N SER A 148 17.53 21.14 11.19
CA SER A 148 18.25 20.10 11.92
C SER A 148 17.38 18.87 12.14
N MET A 149 16.11 19.04 12.56
CA MET A 149 15.17 17.92 12.69
C MET A 149 14.97 17.17 11.37
N ILE A 150 14.81 17.90 10.26
CA ILE A 150 14.56 17.31 8.94
C ILE A 150 15.77 16.52 8.45
N GLN A 151 16.96 17.10 8.55
CA GLN A 151 18.18 16.49 8.02
C GLN A 151 18.66 15.32 8.88
N LEU A 152 18.38 15.36 10.18
CA LEU A 152 18.73 14.28 11.09
C LEU A 152 17.77 13.08 11.00
N LEU A 153 16.54 13.27 10.47
CA LEU A 153 15.49 12.25 10.46
C LEU A 153 15.92 10.94 9.78
N PRO A 154 16.05 9.83 10.53
CA PRO A 154 16.44 8.54 9.96
C PRO A 154 15.47 8.00 8.89
N SER A 155 16.00 7.25 7.92
CA SER A 155 15.19 6.58 6.90
C SER A 155 14.27 5.48 7.45
N SER A 156 14.49 5.04 8.69
CA SER A 156 13.61 4.12 9.41
C SER A 156 12.33 4.78 9.94
N TYR A 157 12.19 6.11 9.87
CA TYR A 157 11.01 6.84 10.33
C TYR A 157 9.75 6.42 9.57
N HIS A 158 8.67 6.15 10.29
CA HIS A 158 7.39 5.73 9.73
C HIS A 158 6.58 6.92 9.21
N GLN A 159 6.06 6.78 8.00
CA GLN A 159 5.11 7.72 7.42
C GLN A 159 3.87 6.97 6.97
N MET A 160 2.72 7.50 7.41
CA MET A 160 1.43 7.11 6.88
C MET A 160 1.17 7.85 5.56
N ARG A 161 0.78 7.12 4.52
CA ARG A 161 0.24 7.67 3.28
C ARG A 161 -0.97 6.87 2.84
N THR A 162 -1.98 7.57 2.34
CA THR A 162 -3.10 6.92 1.64
C THR A 162 -2.70 6.69 0.20
N CYS A 163 -2.80 5.45 -0.24
CA CYS A 163 -2.45 5.01 -1.58
C CYS A 163 -3.67 4.55 -2.36
N THR A 164 -3.72 4.91 -3.64
CA THR A 164 -4.69 4.43 -4.62
C THR A 164 -3.97 3.69 -5.74
N LEU A 165 -4.44 2.48 -6.02
CA LEU A 165 -3.90 1.58 -7.06
C LEU A 165 -5.00 0.64 -7.58
N ASN A 166 -4.66 -0.33 -8.43
CA ASN A 166 -5.62 -1.30 -8.97
C ASN A 166 -5.07 -2.73 -8.94
N TYR A 167 -5.91 -3.71 -9.21
CA TYR A 167 -5.55 -5.13 -9.14
C TYR A 167 -4.42 -5.54 -10.10
N GLU A 168 -4.28 -4.88 -11.26
CA GLU A 168 -3.13 -5.14 -12.16
C GLU A 168 -1.83 -4.67 -11.52
N THR A 169 -1.82 -3.47 -10.91
CA THR A 169 -0.66 -2.95 -10.19
C THR A 169 -0.30 -3.85 -9.01
N LEU A 170 -1.29 -4.29 -8.22
CA LEU A 170 -1.08 -5.18 -7.09
C LEU A 170 -0.52 -6.53 -7.52
N MET A 171 -0.99 -7.08 -8.62
CA MET A 171 -0.42 -8.29 -9.20
C MET A 171 1.06 -8.11 -9.56
N ASN A 172 1.42 -7.01 -10.22
CA ASN A 172 2.81 -6.73 -10.55
C ASN A 172 3.68 -6.56 -9.31
N ILE A 173 3.17 -5.87 -8.27
CA ILE A 173 3.84 -5.74 -6.98
C ILE A 173 4.05 -7.11 -6.34
N TYR A 174 3.00 -7.92 -6.24
CA TYR A 174 3.06 -9.23 -5.60
C TYR A 174 4.16 -10.11 -6.20
N TYR A 175 4.16 -10.29 -7.52
CA TYR A 175 5.14 -11.16 -8.17
C TYR A 175 6.57 -10.59 -8.14
N ALA A 176 6.73 -9.26 -8.12
CA ALA A 176 8.04 -8.63 -7.97
C ALA A 176 8.61 -8.68 -6.54
N ARG A 177 7.75 -8.79 -5.51
CA ARG A 177 8.11 -8.55 -4.11
C ARG A 177 7.91 -9.73 -3.15
N ARG A 178 7.22 -10.80 -3.55
CA ARG A 178 6.95 -11.97 -2.68
C ARG A 178 8.17 -12.74 -2.17
N ASN A 179 9.33 -12.58 -2.82
CA ASN A 179 10.61 -13.18 -2.44
C ASN A 179 11.64 -12.11 -2.03
N HIS A 180 11.17 -10.95 -1.59
CA HIS A 180 12.04 -9.82 -1.30
C HIS A 180 12.83 -10.02 0.00
N LYS A 181 13.92 -9.28 0.18
CA LYS A 181 14.74 -9.35 1.40
C LYS A 181 14.15 -8.57 2.58
N LEU A 182 13.14 -7.73 2.34
CA LEU A 182 12.52 -6.89 3.35
C LEU A 182 11.20 -7.53 3.78
N ASP A 183 11.04 -7.76 5.08
CA ASP A 183 9.85 -8.39 5.65
C ASP A 183 8.58 -7.56 5.43
N GLU A 184 8.70 -6.23 5.33
CA GLU A 184 7.57 -5.35 5.05
C GLU A 184 6.91 -5.69 3.71
N TRP A 185 7.67 -6.12 2.70
CA TRP A 185 7.10 -6.56 1.43
C TRP A 185 6.37 -7.88 1.53
N HIS A 186 6.81 -8.81 2.39
CA HIS A 186 6.08 -10.05 2.64
C HIS A 186 4.74 -9.76 3.30
N THR A 187 4.72 -8.85 4.28
CA THR A 187 3.47 -8.38 4.91
C THR A 187 2.52 -7.77 3.87
N VAL A 188 3.04 -7.00 2.92
CA VAL A 188 2.26 -6.44 1.81
C VAL A 188 1.77 -7.52 0.86
N CYS A 189 2.59 -8.53 0.54
CA CYS A 189 2.17 -9.66 -0.30
C CYS A 189 1.06 -10.49 0.36
N ASP A 190 1.15 -10.73 1.66
CA ASP A 190 0.12 -11.41 2.45
C ASP A 190 -1.19 -10.59 2.45
N TRP A 191 -1.08 -9.27 2.63
CA TRP A 191 -2.23 -8.37 2.49
C TRP A 191 -2.84 -8.42 1.09
N ILE A 192 -2.03 -8.39 0.01
CA ILE A 192 -2.53 -8.53 -1.36
C ILE A 192 -3.30 -9.84 -1.53
N ALA A 193 -2.77 -10.94 -1.00
CA ALA A 193 -3.40 -12.25 -1.07
C ALA A 193 -4.72 -12.34 -0.29
N SER A 194 -4.91 -11.47 0.71
CA SER A 194 -6.14 -11.39 1.51
C SER A 194 -7.27 -10.58 0.86
N LEU A 195 -6.99 -9.82 -0.20
CA LEU A 195 -7.99 -8.97 -0.84
C LEU A 195 -9.11 -9.80 -1.49
N PRO A 196 -10.35 -9.26 -1.61
CA PRO A 196 -11.46 -9.95 -2.25
C PRO A 196 -11.10 -10.47 -3.65
N TYR A 197 -11.31 -11.76 -3.89
CA TYR A 197 -10.98 -12.44 -5.16
C TYR A 197 -9.50 -12.38 -5.57
N ALA A 198 -8.57 -12.09 -4.65
CA ALA A 198 -7.15 -12.02 -4.99
C ALA A 198 -6.59 -13.35 -5.50
N LYS A 199 -7.04 -14.48 -4.92
CA LYS A 199 -6.63 -15.81 -5.38
C LYS A 199 -6.96 -16.01 -6.86
N GLU A 200 -8.16 -15.61 -7.26
CA GLU A 200 -8.69 -15.81 -8.60
C GLU A 200 -8.16 -14.80 -9.62
N LEU A 201 -7.94 -13.55 -9.19
CA LEU A 201 -7.68 -12.44 -10.10
C LEU A 201 -6.24 -11.92 -10.06
N ILE A 202 -5.52 -12.14 -8.96
CA ILE A 202 -4.15 -11.68 -8.75
C ILE A 202 -3.16 -12.86 -8.77
N LEU A 203 -3.43 -13.91 -8.00
CA LEU A 203 -2.49 -15.03 -7.77
C LEU A 203 -2.58 -16.15 -8.82
N ALA A 204 -3.63 -16.18 -9.63
CA ALA A 204 -3.93 -17.28 -10.56
C ALA A 204 -3.02 -17.34 -11.80
N VAL A 205 -2.08 -16.41 -11.98
CA VAL A 205 -1.27 -16.28 -13.21
C VAL A 205 -0.14 -17.31 -13.28
N GLU A 206 0.20 -17.95 -12.17
CA GLU A 206 1.29 -18.95 -12.09
C GLU A 206 0.86 -20.41 -12.11
N GLU A 207 -0.43 -20.71 -12.11
CA GLU A 207 -0.89 -22.09 -12.34
C GLU A 207 -0.71 -22.45 -13.82
N LYS A 208 0.52 -22.80 -14.20
CA LYS A 208 0.84 -23.54 -15.42
C LYS A 208 0.96 -25.03 -15.12
#